data_AF-A0A7X8H0E2-F1
#
_entry.id   AF-A0A7X8H0E2-F1
#
_cell.length_a   1.000
_cell.length_b   1.000
_cell.length_c   1.000
_cell.angle_alpha   90.00
_cell.angle_beta   90.00
_cell.angle_gamma   90.00
#
_symmetry.space_group_name_H-M   'P 1'
#
loop_
_entity.id
_entity.type
_entity.pdbx_description
1 polymer ?
#
loop_
_entity_poly.entity_id
_entity_poly.type
_entity_poly.pdbx_seq_one_letter_code
_entity_poly.pdbx_strand_id
1 'polypeptide(L)' 'MLVKKINLVENDVHATLTTYLLDDSTELLNGKKRPAIIVCPGGGYFNCSDREGEPIALKLNSMGYHA' A
#
# COMPACT_ATOMS: atom_id res chain seq x y z
N MET A 1 -8.04 9.10 1.96
CA MET A 1 -7.16 7.93 1.80
C MET A 1 -5.98 8.17 2.72
N LEU A 2 -5.61 7.20 3.55
CA LEU A 2 -4.46 7.31 4.43
C LEU A 2 -3.20 6.79 3.74
N VAL A 3 -2.29 7.72 3.42
CA VAL A 3 -0.96 7.40 2.89
C VAL A 3 0.08 7.63 3.97
N LYS A 4 0.76 6.56 4.38
CA LYS A 4 1.76 6.61 5.44
C LYS A 4 2.90 5.66 5.14
N LYS A 5 4.14 6.15 5.28
CA LYS A 5 5.33 5.31 5.29
C LYS A 5 5.63 4.87 6.71
N ILE A 6 5.74 3.57 6.91
CA ILE A 6 5.97 2.92 8.20
C ILE A 6 7.30 2.18 8.10
N ASN A 7 8.17 2.37 9.08
CA ASN A 7 9.38 1.57 9.20
C ASN A 7 9.03 0.23 9.88
N LEU A 8 9.41 -0.90 9.27
CA LEU A 8 9.05 -2.23 9.76
C LEU A 8 10.08 -2.80 10.74
N VAL A 9 11.31 -2.29 10.70
CA VAL A 9 12.41 -2.76 11.54
C VAL A 9 12.99 -1.60 12.33
N GLU A 10 13.15 -1.80 13.63
CA GLU A 10 13.74 -0.79 14.51
C GLU A 10 15.22 -0.59 14.16
N ASN A 11 15.65 0.66 13.99
CA ASN A 11 17.02 1.06 13.61
C ASN A 11 17.52 0.58 12.23
N ASP A 12 16.64 0.08 11.36
CA ASP A 12 16.94 -0.22 9.95
C ASP A 12 15.91 0.46 9.05
N VAL A 13 16.34 1.23 8.06
CA VAL A 13 15.46 2.00 7.16
C VAL A 13 15.21 1.32 5.81
N HIS A 14 15.79 0.14 5.57
CA HIS A 14 15.67 -0.56 4.30
C HIS A 14 14.32 -1.28 4.15
N ALA A 15 13.72 -1.72 5.25
CA ALA A 15 12.43 -2.40 5.25
C ALA A 15 11.29 -1.43 5.61
N THR A 16 10.62 -0.87 4.60
CA THR A 16 9.50 0.07 4.80
C THR A 16 8.23 -0.40 4.12
N LEU A 17 7.08 -0.09 4.74
CA LEU A 17 5.75 -0.27 4.17
C LEU A 17 5.14 1.10 3.91
N THR A 18 4.71 1.36 2.68
CA THR A 18 3.93 2.56 2.35
C THR A 18 2.48 2.14 2.15
N THR A 19 1.57 2.67 2.97
CA THR A 19 0.15 2.32 2.92
C THR A 19 -0.59 3.21 1.92
N TYR A 20 -1.62 2.69 1.29
CA TYR A 20 -2.64 3.40 0.50
C TYR A 20 -4.02 2.92 0.95
N LEU A 21 -4.45 3.33 2.14
CA LEU A 21 -5.71 2.85 2.71
C LEU A 21 -6.86 3.74 2.23
N LEU A 22 -7.74 3.19 1.40
CA LEU A 22 -9.02 3.82 1.01
C LEU A 22 -9.83 4.23 2.25
N ASP A 23 -10.44 5.41 2.20
CA ASP A 23 -11.38 5.83 3.23
C ASP A 23 -12.64 4.96 3.17
N ASP A 24 -13.39 4.98 4.27
CA ASP A 24 -14.71 4.39 4.32
C ASP A 24 -15.76 5.43 4.70
N SER A 25 -17.00 5.16 4.36
CA SER A 25 -18.14 6.01 4.68
C SER A 25 -19.42 5.17 4.83
N THR A 26 -20.46 5.79 5.39
CA THR A 26 -21.78 5.17 5.54
C THR A 26 -22.43 4.82 4.20
N GLU A 27 -22.08 5.53 3.12
CA GLU A 27 -22.57 5.29 1.76
C GLU A 27 -21.76 4.23 1.00
N LEU A 28 -20.58 3.84 1.51
CA LEU A 28 -19.69 2.86 0.90
C LEU A 28 -19.81 1.51 1.60
N LEU A 29 -18.83 1.14 2.43
CA LEU A 29 -18.81 -0.15 3.11
C LEU A 29 -19.29 -0.07 4.55
N ASN A 30 -19.47 1.13 5.09
CA ASN A 30 -20.08 1.38 6.41
C ASN A 30 -19.45 0.53 7.52
N GLY A 31 -18.12 0.56 7.62
CA GLY A 31 -17.31 -0.16 8.58
C GLY A 31 -16.97 -1.60 8.19
N LYS A 32 -17.44 -2.12 7.04
CA LYS A 32 -17.05 -3.46 6.58
C LYS A 32 -15.60 -3.49 6.09
N LYS A 33 -14.92 -4.61 6.35
CA LYS A 33 -13.51 -4.79 5.95
C LYS A 33 -13.37 -4.82 4.43
N ARG A 34 -12.37 -4.11 3.91
CA ARG A 34 -11.88 -4.28 2.53
C ARG A 34 -10.75 -5.30 2.48
N PRO A 35 -10.62 -6.05 1.38
CA PRO A 35 -9.41 -6.84 1.14
C PRO A 35 -8.20 -5.91 0.96
N ALA A 36 -7.01 -6.43 1.27
CA ALA A 36 -5.74 -5.74 1.09
C ALA A 36 -4.82 -6.56 0.19
N ILE A 37 -3.98 -5.89 -0.59
CA ILE A 37 -2.94 -6.50 -1.42
C ILE A 37 -1.60 -5.89 -1.03
N ILE A 38 -0.60 -6.73 -0.81
CA ILE A 38 0.78 -6.26 -0.59
C ILE A 38 1.49 -6.24 -1.95
N VAL A 39 1.93 -5.05 -2.37
CA VAL A 39 2.75 -4.88 -3.57
C VAL A 39 4.22 -5.01 -3.18
N CYS A 40 4.90 -5.99 -3.77
CA CYS A 40 6.35 -6.18 -3.63
C CYS A 40 7.02 -5.80 -4.96
N PRO A 41 7.55 -4.58 -5.11
CA PRO A 41 8.26 -4.18 -6.32
C PRO A 41 9.46 -5.07 -6.59
N GLY A 42 9.83 -5.21 -7.87
CA GLY A 42 11.11 -5.76 -8.28
C GLY A 42 12.25 -4.76 -8.06
N GLY A 43 13.37 -4.99 -8.76
CA GLY A 43 14.62 -4.20 -8.59
C GLY A 43 15.87 -5.05 -8.37
N GLY A 44 15.79 -6.36 -8.63
CA GLY A 44 16.96 -7.24 -8.71
C GLY A 44 17.77 -7.32 -7.41
N TYR A 45 17.12 -7.14 -6.25
CA TYR A 45 17.75 -7.05 -4.92
C TYR A 45 18.66 -5.82 -4.69
N PHE A 46 18.72 -4.88 -5.63
CA PHE A 46 19.47 -3.63 -5.47
C PHE A 46 18.59 -2.49 -4.93
N ASN A 47 17.32 -2.49 -5.30
CA ASN A 47 16.31 -1.51 -4.87
C ASN A 47 14.90 -2.09 -4.99
N CYS A 48 13.91 -1.26 -4.63
CA CYS A 48 12.50 -1.46 -4.98
C CYS A 48 12.14 -0.46 -6.09
N SER A 49 11.66 -0.95 -7.23
CA SER A 49 11.31 -0.12 -8.38
C SER A 49 10.04 0.72 -8.13
N ASP A 50 10.16 2.05 -8.18
CA ASP A 50 9.00 2.95 -8.01
C ASP A 50 7.90 2.70 -9.06
N ARG A 51 8.29 2.25 -10.26
CA ARG A 51 7.37 1.94 -11.37
C ARG A 51 6.45 0.76 -11.07
N GLU A 52 6.86 -0.12 -10.16
CA GLU A 52 6.13 -1.33 -9.75
C GLU A 52 5.50 -1.16 -8.36
N GLY A 53 5.71 -0.02 -7.69
CA GLY A 53 5.15 0.33 -6.38
C GLY A 53 3.86 1.15 -6.48
N GLU A 54 3.95 2.47 -6.26
CA GLU A 54 2.80 3.38 -6.19
C GLU A 54 1.83 3.26 -7.38
N PRO A 55 2.27 3.19 -8.65
CA PRO A 55 1.35 3.05 -9.78
C PRO A 55 0.49 1.78 -9.71
N ILE A 56 1.06 0.68 -9.23
CA ILE A 56 0.35 -0.60 -9.05
C ILE A 56 -0.60 -0.52 -7.86
N ALA A 57 -0.16 0.03 -6.73
CA ALA A 57 -1.00 0.25 -5.55
C ALA A 57 -2.24 1.09 -5.88
N LEU A 58 -2.07 2.21 -6.58
CA LEU A 58 -3.18 3.07 -6.99
C LEU A 58 -4.15 2.38 -7.96
N LYS A 59 -3.63 1.53 -8.86
CA LYS A 59 -4.49 0.72 -9.76
C LYS A 59 -5.34 -0.27 -8.97
N LEU A 60 -4.77 -0.94 -7.98
CA LEU A 60 -5.50 -1.88 -7.12
C LEU A 60 -6.49 -1.17 -6.20
N ASN A 61 -6.13 0.01 -5.68
CA ASN A 61 -7.05 0.89 -4.95
C ASN A 61 -8.27 1.27 -5.78
N SER A 62 -8.10 1.56 -7.07
CA SER A 62 -9.23 1.83 -7.97
C SER A 62 -10.19 0.64 -8.13
N MET A 63 -9.72 -0.57 -7.84
CA MET A 63 -10.51 -1.81 -7.83
C MET A 63 -11.13 -2.11 -6.46
N GLY A 64 -10.92 -1.25 -5.46
CA GLY A 64 -11.54 -1.33 -4.13
C GLY A 64 -10.70 -2.02 -3.05
N TYR A 65 -9.45 -2.38 -3.35
CA TYR A 65 -8.52 -2.96 -2.38
C TYR A 65 -7.80 -1.88 -1.58
N HIS A 66 -7.37 -2.20 -0.37
CA HIS A 66 -6.25 -1.50 0.25
C HIS A 66 -4.94 -1.98 -0.38
N ALA A 67 -3.94 -1.11 -0.45
CA ALA A 67 -2.60 -1.45 -0.90
C ALA A 67 -1.53 -0.89 0.03
#